data_AF-A0A848H8A2-F1
#
_entry.id   AF-A0A848H8A2-F1
#
_cell.length_a   1.000
_cell.length_b   1.000
_cell.length_c   1.000
_cell.angle_alpha   90.00
_cell.angle_beta   90.00
_cell.angle_gamma   90.00
#
_symmetry.space_group_name_H-M   'P 1'
#
loop_
_entity.id
_entity.type
_entity.pdbx_description
1 polymer ?
#
loop_
_entity_poly.entity_id
_entity_poly.type
_entity_poly.pdbx_seq_one_letter_code
_entity_poly.pdbx_strand_id
1 'polypeptide(L)'
;MSASQLPAVQATALQAVARLQLYEEHLRQLVGSWLDMELYQSVSAEVDNIRASCAILPGLAIPIAALVVSHADLVHCLWRNSQPGSSAGIAECDTELQEHLGNIHSLSRKCLRAAGRPDRAQ
;
A
#
# COMPACT_ATOMS: atom_id res chain seq x y z
N MET A 1 13.60 -25.14 7.14
CA MET A 1 13.91 -23.71 7.07
C MET A 1 14.98 -23.40 8.10
N SER A 2 16.18 -23.04 7.65
CA SER A 2 17.33 -22.80 8.53
C SER A 2 17.13 -21.55 9.39
N ALA A 3 17.61 -21.58 10.63
CA ALA A 3 17.53 -20.47 11.59
C ALA A 3 18.08 -19.13 11.04
N SER A 4 18.87 -19.16 9.97
CA SER A 4 19.43 -18.00 9.26
C SER A 4 18.41 -17.16 8.46
N GLN A 5 17.21 -17.68 8.16
CA GLN A 5 16.19 -16.95 7.37
C GLN A 5 15.30 -16.04 8.21
N LEU A 6 15.19 -16.30 9.51
CA LEU A 6 14.34 -15.54 10.45
C LEU A 6 14.73 -14.05 10.53
N PRO A 7 16.02 -13.69 10.68
CA PRO A 7 16.43 -12.27 10.70
C PRO A 7 16.12 -11.54 9.40
N ALA A 8 16.26 -12.22 8.25
CA ALA A 8 16.02 -11.62 6.93
C ALA A 8 14.53 -11.34 6.69
N VAL A 9 13.65 -12.28 7.07
CA VAL A 9 12.19 -12.10 6.99
C VAL A 9 11.74 -10.97 7.92
N GLN A 10 12.26 -10.92 9.15
CA GLN A 10 11.94 -9.87 10.11
C GLN A 10 12.39 -8.48 9.61
N ALA A 11 13.62 -8.38 9.10
CA ALA A 11 14.13 -7.12 8.53
C ALA A 11 13.30 -6.67 7.32
N THR A 12 12.96 -7.58 6.41
CA THR A 12 12.13 -7.28 5.24
C THR A 12 10.73 -6.81 5.64
N ALA A 13 10.12 -7.49 6.61
CA ALA A 13 8.80 -7.15 7.10
C ALA A 13 8.77 -5.76 7.77
N LEU A 14 9.79 -5.41 8.56
CA LEU A 14 9.92 -4.07 9.14
C LEU A 14 10.18 -3.00 8.07
N GLN A 15 11.00 -3.30 7.07
CA GLN A 15 11.24 -2.40 5.94
C GLN A 15 9.96 -2.16 5.12
N ALA A 16 9.14 -3.19 4.92
CA ALA A 16 7.85 -3.06 4.25
C ALA A 16 6.90 -2.14 5.02
N VAL A 17 6.88 -2.21 6.36
CA VAL A 17 6.07 -1.30 7.21
C VAL A 17 6.53 0.15 7.05
N ALA A 18 7.84 0.40 7.09
CA ALA A 18 8.38 1.74 6.90
C ALA A 18 8.01 2.31 5.52
N ARG A 19 8.08 1.49 4.46
CA ARG A 19 7.66 1.87 3.10
C ARG A 19 6.16 2.18 3.02
N LEU A 20 5.33 1.39 3.70
CA LEU A 20 3.88 1.63 3.74
C LEU A 20 3.51 2.94 4.44
N GLN A 21 4.26 3.33 5.47
CA GLN A 21 4.05 4.62 6.16
C GLN A 21 4.43 5.81 5.27
N LEU A 22 5.56 5.74 4.58
CA LEU A 22 5.96 6.78 3.61
C LEU A 22 4.96 6.89 2.46
N TYR A 23 4.55 5.74 1.92
CA TYR A 23 3.54 5.68 0.88
C TYR A 23 2.20 6.29 1.31
N GLU A 24 1.75 6.03 2.55
CA GLU A 24 0.55 6.65 3.09
C GLU A 24 0.66 8.18 3.14
N GLU A 25 1.81 8.71 3.57
CA GLU A 25 2.05 10.15 3.63
C GLU A 25 1.98 10.78 2.24
N HIS A 26 2.71 10.24 1.26
CA HIS A 26 2.69 10.74 -0.11
C HIS A 26 1.33 10.60 -0.79
N LEU A 27 0.59 9.52 -0.49
CA LEU A 27 -0.75 9.34 -1.02
C LEU A 27 -1.72 10.42 -0.51
N ARG A 28 -1.66 10.75 0.79
CA ARG A 28 -2.47 11.83 1.37
C ARG A 28 -2.13 13.17 0.74
N GLN A 29 -0.85 13.42 0.45
CA GLN A 29 -0.42 14.60 -0.28
C GLN A 29 -1.01 14.62 -1.70
N LEU A 30 -0.93 13.49 -2.43
CA LEU A 30 -1.43 13.36 -3.80
C LEU A 30 -2.93 13.65 -3.92
N VAL A 31 -3.73 13.15 -2.97
CA VAL A 31 -5.17 13.44 -2.93
C VAL A 31 -5.44 14.93 -2.67
N GLY A 32 -4.61 15.58 -1.85
CA GLY A 32 -4.74 17.01 -1.54
C GLY A 32 -4.30 17.96 -2.66
N SER A 33 -3.39 17.52 -3.54
CA SER A 33 -2.78 18.35 -4.60
C SER A 33 -3.00 17.79 -6.02
N TRP A 34 -4.09 17.05 -6.23
CA TRP A 34 -4.37 16.36 -7.50
C TRP A 34 -4.00 17.21 -8.72
N LEU A 35 -3.21 16.61 -9.64
CA LEU A 35 -2.46 17.18 -10.80
C LEU A 35 -0.93 17.28 -10.62
N ASP A 36 -0.40 16.94 -9.46
CA ASP A 36 1.05 16.74 -9.32
C ASP A 36 1.49 15.40 -9.95
N MET A 37 1.93 15.46 -11.20
CA MET A 37 2.38 14.30 -11.97
C MET A 37 3.67 13.68 -11.44
N GLU A 38 4.54 14.47 -10.78
CA GLU A 38 5.77 13.97 -10.17
C GLU A 38 5.43 13.15 -8.92
N LEU A 39 4.53 13.68 -8.09
CA LEU A 39 4.03 12.97 -6.92
C LEU A 39 3.26 11.70 -7.31
N TYR A 40 2.45 11.74 -8.37
CA TYR A 40 1.79 10.54 -8.91
C TYR A 40 2.81 9.45 -9.29
N GLN A 41 3.85 9.80 -10.05
CA GLN A 41 4.89 8.84 -10.44
C GLN A 41 5.60 8.24 -9.23
N SER A 42 5.89 9.07 -8.22
CA SER A 42 6.50 8.61 -6.96
C SER A 42 5.60 7.62 -6.24
N VAL A 43 4.33 7.97 -6.02
CA VAL A 43 3.34 7.12 -5.33
C VAL A 43 3.11 5.80 -6.08
N SER A 44 3.04 5.81 -7.42
CA SER A 44 2.92 4.59 -8.22
C SER A 44 4.18 3.71 -8.10
N ALA A 45 5.38 4.29 -8.14
CA ALA A 45 6.63 3.55 -7.96
C ALA A 45 6.75 2.94 -6.55
N GLU A 46 6.25 3.62 -5.52
CA GLU A 46 6.22 3.12 -4.15
C GLU A 46 5.34 1.88 -3.99
N VAL A 47 4.15 1.85 -4.61
CA VAL A 47 3.28 0.67 -4.61
C VAL A 47 3.97 -0.54 -5.24
N ASP A 48 4.65 -0.34 -6.37
CA ASP A 48 5.39 -1.42 -7.04
C ASP A 48 6.56 -1.91 -6.19
N ASN A 49 7.26 -0.99 -5.53
CA ASN A 49 8.35 -1.30 -4.60
C ASN A 49 7.87 -2.06 -3.36
N ILE A 50 6.70 -1.70 -2.81
CA ILE A 50 6.06 -2.44 -1.71
C ILE A 50 5.69 -3.85 -2.18
N ARG A 51 5.08 -3.99 -3.35
CA ARG A 51 4.75 -5.29 -3.94
C ARG A 51 5.99 -6.18 -4.07
N ALA A 52 7.08 -5.64 -4.60
CA ALA A 52 8.35 -6.35 -4.75
C ALA A 52 8.95 -6.77 -3.40
N SER A 53 8.98 -5.86 -2.41
CA SER A 53 9.50 -6.16 -1.06
C SER A 53 8.68 -7.23 -0.34
N CYS A 54 7.36 -7.22 -0.51
CA CYS A 54 6.47 -8.17 0.15
C CYS A 54 6.39 -9.53 -0.58
N ALA A 55 6.94 -9.67 -1.79
CA ALA A 55 6.87 -10.90 -2.58
C ALA A 55 7.52 -12.12 -1.88
N ILE A 56 8.49 -11.88 -1.01
CA ILE A 56 9.18 -12.93 -0.26
C ILE A 56 8.52 -13.27 1.09
N LEU A 57 7.48 -12.53 1.48
CA LEU A 57 6.80 -12.69 2.76
C LEU A 57 5.59 -13.64 2.60
N PRO A 58 5.55 -14.77 3.33
CA PRO A 58 4.47 -15.74 3.20
C PRO A 58 3.13 -15.15 3.67
N GLY A 59 2.06 -15.50 2.96
CA GLY A 59 0.69 -15.11 3.33
C GLY A 59 0.31 -13.65 3.00
N LEU A 60 1.15 -12.91 2.26
CA LEU A 60 0.87 -11.51 1.90
C LEU A 60 0.33 -11.31 0.48
N ALA A 61 0.28 -12.34 -0.37
CA ALA A 61 -0.16 -12.21 -1.77
C ALA A 61 -1.55 -11.54 -1.92
N ILE A 62 -2.55 -12.01 -1.17
CA ILE A 62 -3.91 -11.43 -1.21
C ILE A 62 -3.93 -9.97 -0.71
N PRO A 63 -3.38 -9.65 0.47
CA PRO A 63 -3.23 -8.26 0.93
C PRO A 63 -2.56 -7.31 -0.07
N ILE A 64 -1.50 -7.77 -0.75
CA ILE A 64 -0.79 -6.97 -1.74
C ILE A 64 -1.68 -6.74 -2.96
N ALA A 65 -2.40 -7.76 -3.43
CA ALA A 65 -3.34 -7.60 -4.54
C ALA A 65 -4.44 -6.59 -4.20
N ALA A 66 -5.01 -6.65 -2.99
CA ALA A 66 -6.02 -5.69 -2.52
C ALA A 66 -5.46 -4.25 -2.47
N LEU A 67 -4.21 -4.07 -2.04
CA LEU A 67 -3.55 -2.77 -2.07
C LEU A 67 -3.41 -2.23 -3.50
N VAL A 68 -2.96 -3.06 -4.44
CA VAL A 68 -2.75 -2.64 -5.84
C VAL A 68 -4.07 -2.31 -6.53
N VAL A 69 -5.12 -3.11 -6.30
CA VAL A 69 -6.45 -2.88 -6.86
C VAL A 69 -7.02 -1.55 -6.35
N SER A 70 -7.07 -1.37 -5.03
CA SER A 70 -7.58 -0.11 -4.44
C SER A 70 -6.73 1.11 -4.80
N HIS A 71 -5.43 0.95 -5.09
CA HIS A 71 -4.61 2.05 -5.63
C HIS A 71 -5.10 2.46 -7.03
N ALA A 72 -5.35 1.49 -7.90
CA ALA A 72 -5.86 1.76 -9.24
C ALA A 72 -7.26 2.40 -9.18
N ASP A 73 -8.13 1.94 -8.28
CA ASP A 73 -9.47 2.50 -8.08
C ASP A 73 -9.40 3.95 -7.59
N LEU A 74 -8.55 4.25 -6.62
CA LEU A 74 -8.32 5.61 -6.13
C LEU A 74 -7.78 6.53 -7.23
N VAL A 75 -6.74 6.10 -7.97
CA VAL A 75 -6.18 6.88 -9.09
C VAL A 75 -7.25 7.11 -10.17
N HIS A 76 -8.08 6.11 -10.46
CA HIS A 76 -9.17 6.23 -11.41
C HIS A 76 -10.23 7.23 -10.93
N CYS A 77 -10.62 7.20 -9.65
CA CYS A 77 -11.53 8.18 -9.06
C CYS A 77 -10.99 9.59 -9.21
N LEU A 78 -9.73 9.79 -8.83
CA LEU A 78 -9.08 11.09 -8.90
C LEU A 78 -9.01 11.61 -10.35
N TRP A 79 -8.64 10.75 -11.30
CA TRP A 79 -8.59 11.09 -12.71
C TRP A 79 -9.97 11.43 -13.29
N ARG A 80 -11.01 10.68 -12.92
CA ARG A 80 -12.38 10.98 -13.33
C ARG A 80 -12.85 12.31 -12.74
N ASN A 81 -12.44 12.64 -11.52
CA ASN A 81 -12.80 13.90 -10.86
C ASN A 81 -12.07 15.13 -11.40
N SER A 82 -10.94 14.97 -12.11
CA SER A 82 -10.32 16.09 -12.83
C SER A 82 -10.92 16.36 -14.21
N GLN A 83 -11.82 15.51 -14.73
CA GLN A 83 -12.42 15.73 -16.04
C GLN A 83 -13.52 16.81 -16.00
N PRO A 84 -13.58 17.72 -16.98
CA PRO A 84 -14.65 18.71 -17.09
C PRO A 84 -16.02 18.03 -17.16
N GLY A 85 -16.97 18.48 -16.32
CA GLY A 85 -18.33 17.95 -16.31
C GLY A 85 -18.51 16.64 -15.54
N SER A 86 -17.49 16.16 -14.83
CA SER A 86 -17.64 15.03 -13.91
C SER A 86 -18.59 15.39 -12.75
N SER A 87 -19.56 14.51 -12.50
CA SER A 87 -20.46 14.58 -11.34
C SER A 87 -19.97 13.75 -10.15
N ALA A 88 -18.85 13.03 -10.31
CA ALA A 88 -18.27 12.25 -9.24
C ALA A 88 -17.75 13.22 -8.16
N GLY A 89 -18.31 13.06 -6.96
CA GLY A 89 -18.12 14.01 -5.87
C GLY A 89 -16.84 13.74 -5.10
N ILE A 90 -16.34 14.75 -4.41
CA ILE A 90 -15.26 14.65 -3.42
C ILE A 90 -15.49 13.46 -2.46
N ALA A 91 -16.75 13.21 -2.08
CA ALA A 91 -17.14 12.09 -1.22
C ALA A 91 -16.80 10.69 -1.77
N GLU A 92 -16.81 10.51 -3.09
CA GLU A 92 -16.44 9.23 -3.70
C GLU A 92 -14.93 9.00 -3.56
N CYS A 93 -14.10 10.01 -3.86
CA CYS A 93 -12.66 9.87 -3.68
C CYS A 93 -12.24 9.80 -2.20
N ASP A 94 -12.98 10.44 -1.29
CA ASP A 94 -12.79 10.22 0.14
C ASP A 94 -13.07 8.77 0.53
N THR A 95 -14.11 8.15 -0.04
CA THR A 95 -14.45 6.74 0.19
C THR A 95 -13.34 5.82 -0.32
N GLU A 96 -12.88 6.01 -1.56
CA GLU A 96 -11.77 5.26 -2.14
C GLU A 96 -10.47 5.44 -1.33
N LEU A 97 -10.19 6.66 -0.86
CA LEU A 97 -9.05 6.93 -0.01
C LEU A 97 -9.17 6.16 1.32
N GLN A 98 -10.31 6.19 2.00
CA GLN A 98 -10.49 5.45 3.25
C GLN A 98 -10.34 3.93 3.06
N GLU A 99 -10.89 3.38 1.98
CA GLU A 99 -10.72 1.96 1.66
C GLU A 99 -9.24 1.62 1.44
N HIS A 100 -8.54 2.44 0.66
CA HIS A 100 -7.13 2.24 0.37
C HIS A 100 -6.25 2.35 1.64
N LEU A 101 -6.51 3.35 2.50
CA LEU A 101 -5.86 3.47 3.81
C LEU A 101 -6.13 2.24 4.70
N GLY A 102 -7.35 1.68 4.64
CA GLY A 102 -7.69 0.42 5.27
C GLY A 102 -6.80 -0.74 4.82
N ASN A 103 -6.52 -0.83 3.52
CA ASN A 103 -5.64 -1.83 2.93
C ASN A 103 -4.17 -1.63 3.35
N ILE A 104 -3.67 -0.39 3.36
CA ILE A 104 -2.33 -0.06 3.88
C ILE A 104 -2.19 -0.55 5.33
N HIS A 105 -3.11 -0.15 6.21
CA HIS A 105 -3.07 -0.53 7.61
C HIS A 105 -3.19 -2.05 7.83
N SER A 106 -4.03 -2.71 7.04
CA SER A 106 -4.19 -4.17 7.08
C SER A 106 -2.90 -4.89 6.69
N LEU A 107 -2.23 -4.43 5.63
CA LEU A 107 -0.95 -4.98 5.19
C LEU A 107 0.15 -4.70 6.22
N SER A 108 0.25 -3.49 6.77
CA SER A 108 1.20 -3.14 7.82
C SER A 108 1.07 -4.05 9.04
N ARG A 109 -0.15 -4.32 9.51
CA ARG A 109 -0.40 -5.28 10.61
C ARG A 109 0.02 -6.71 10.26
N LYS A 110 -0.09 -7.13 9.00
CA LYS A 110 0.33 -8.46 8.55
C LYS A 110 1.86 -8.56 8.46
N CYS A 111 2.53 -7.51 7.97
CA CYS A 111 3.99 -7.40 7.99
C CYS A 111 4.53 -7.44 9.43
N LEU A 112 3.96 -6.67 10.36
CA LEU A 112 4.37 -6.70 11.77
C LEU A 112 4.21 -8.08 12.41
N ARG A 113 3.13 -8.81 12.06
CA ARG A 113 2.96 -10.20 12.52
C ARG A 113 4.02 -11.14 11.95
N ALA A 114 4.40 -10.97 10.68
CA ALA A 114 5.49 -11.73 10.06
C ALA A 114 6.86 -11.41 10.70
N ALA A 115 7.07 -10.17 11.17
CA ALA A 115 8.27 -9.78 11.92
C ALA A 115 8.28 -10.32 13.37
N GLY A 116 7.11 -10.49 14.00
CA GLY A 116 6.97 -10.88 15.40
C GLY A 116 6.84 -12.38 15.68
N ARG A 117 6.67 -13.23 14.65
CA ARG A 117 6.53 -14.68 14.83
C ARG A 117 7.61 -15.48 14.09
N PRO A 118 8.45 -16.25 14.81
CA PRO A 118 8.82 -17.57 14.32
C PRO A 118 7.56 -18.44 14.37
N ASP A 119 6.99 -18.77 13.21
CA ASP A 119 5.89 -19.71 13.14
C ASP A 119 6.40 -21.09 13.55
N ARG A 120 6.19 -21.45 14.83
CA ARG A 120 6.19 -22.83 15.30
C ARG A 120 4.77 -23.36 15.11
N ALA A 121 4.51 -23.97 13.96
CA ALA A 121 3.54 -25.06 13.81
C ALA A 121 4.38 -26.35 13.77
N GLN A 122 4.35 -27.25 14.76
CA GLN A 122 3.28 -28.22 15.09
C GLN A 122 2.77 -28.97 13.86
#